data_AF-A0AAN9BA72-F1
#
_entry.id   AF-A0AAN9BA72-F1
#
_cell.length_a   1.000
_cell.length_b   1.000
_cell.length_c   1.000
_cell.angle_alpha   90.00
_cell.angle_beta   90.00
_cell.angle_gamma   90.00
#
_symmetry.space_group_name_H-M   'P 1'
#
loop_
_entity.id
_entity.type
_entity.pdbx_description
1 polymer ?
#
loop_
_entity_poly.entity_id
_entity_poly.type
_entity_poly.pdbx_seq_one_letter_code
_entity_poly.pdbx_strand_id
1 'polypeptide(L)'
;MAASLKGLSPEMRKYLRVNKLPDIYEALLTGLAVMCPDDPLQFIQDKLMQLKEQGLDELQWDMFIEECMRPYHKVVSESNLDFIFNYEEWLIPTPEMYATAYGHYNTKLKEMCYCSWMQYFLMRKRKAELLNAKMAMAAKHHGHRMLRVHIHIWKAWVKYRKGRQAMSFQRVQHVFFVSIGRIMFEAWNKHTLEARKQREYFERLERGENMEDEDLFGQGTGEARDSVSTLPKKIAVQIFSYVDLRDLANCACVCRSWKVITQSSFVWCRMNFYQVRKK
;
A
#
# COMPACT_ATOMS: atom_id res chain seq x y z
N MET A 1 51.33 26.08 -54.08
CA MET A 1 51.86 27.39 -53.67
C MET A 1 53.31 27.12 -53.33
N ALA A 2 54.23 27.64 -54.13
CA ALA A 2 55.63 27.21 -54.13
C ALA A 2 56.47 28.17 -53.30
N ALA A 3 57.49 27.64 -52.61
CA ALA A 3 58.51 28.43 -51.92
C ALA A 3 58.92 29.66 -52.75
N SER A 4 59.16 30.77 -52.06
CA SER A 4 59.56 32.06 -52.62
C SER A 4 60.86 31.94 -53.42
N LEU A 5 61.76 31.03 -53.00
CA LEU A 5 63.03 30.71 -53.69
C LEU A 5 63.85 31.98 -54.02
N LYS A 6 63.75 32.99 -53.16
CA LYS A 6 64.42 34.30 -53.27
C LYS A 6 65.88 34.13 -52.86
N GLY A 7 66.81 34.64 -53.68
CA GLY A 7 68.25 34.46 -53.47
C GLY A 7 68.88 33.39 -54.37
N LEU A 8 68.08 32.48 -54.93
CA LEU A 8 68.55 31.48 -55.91
C LEU A 8 68.63 32.06 -57.33
N SER A 9 69.54 31.52 -58.14
CA SER A 9 69.66 31.89 -59.56
C SER A 9 68.38 31.57 -60.34
N PRO A 10 68.07 32.32 -61.43
CA PRO A 10 66.90 32.07 -62.26
C PRO A 10 66.81 30.64 -62.79
N GLU A 11 67.94 30.05 -63.16
CA GLU A 11 68.05 28.68 -63.69
C GLU A 11 67.69 27.65 -62.61
N MET A 12 68.23 27.82 -61.40
CA MET A 12 67.94 26.93 -60.26
C MET A 12 66.46 27.03 -59.86
N ARG A 13 65.90 28.24 -59.78
CA ARG A 13 64.48 28.44 -59.47
C ARG A 13 63.58 27.75 -60.50
N LYS A 14 63.93 27.86 -61.79
CA LYS A 14 63.21 27.17 -62.87
C LYS A 14 63.28 25.65 -62.69
N TYR A 15 64.46 25.10 -62.42
CA TYR A 15 64.63 23.67 -62.18
C TYR A 15 63.78 23.17 -61.00
N LEU A 16 63.82 23.85 -59.86
CA LEU A 16 63.06 23.45 -58.66
C LEU A 16 61.55 23.45 -58.90
N ARG A 17 61.02 24.44 -59.63
CA ARG A 17 59.59 24.54 -59.94
C ARG A 17 59.15 23.51 -60.97
N VAL A 18 59.93 23.29 -62.03
CA VAL A 18 59.60 22.30 -63.07
C VAL A 18 59.54 20.89 -62.48
N ASN A 19 60.43 20.57 -61.54
CA ASN A 19 60.45 19.27 -60.87
C ASN A 19 59.54 19.20 -59.62
N LYS A 20 58.71 20.22 -59.36
CA LYS A 20 57.81 20.32 -58.19
C LYS A 20 58.48 20.00 -56.84
N LEU A 21 59.77 20.31 -56.70
CA LEU A 21 60.54 19.94 -55.51
C LEU A 21 59.98 20.53 -54.21
N PRO A 22 59.55 21.81 -54.16
CA PRO A 22 58.92 22.34 -52.95
C PRO A 22 57.65 21.58 -52.54
N ASP A 23 56.83 21.16 -53.49
CA ASP A 23 55.59 20.42 -53.22
C ASP A 23 55.90 19.00 -52.72
N ILE A 24 56.95 18.35 -53.26
CA ILE A 24 57.42 17.03 -52.79
C ILE A 24 57.92 17.13 -51.34
N TYR A 25 58.74 18.15 -51.04
CA TYR A 25 59.22 18.38 -49.68
C TYR A 25 58.08 18.74 -48.73
N GLU A 26 57.10 19.54 -49.16
CA GLU A 26 55.91 19.85 -48.37
C GLU A 26 55.16 18.57 -47.97
N ALA A 27 54.87 17.69 -48.93
CA ALA A 27 54.18 16.43 -48.70
C ALA A 27 54.95 15.49 -47.77
N LEU A 28 56.26 15.33 -48.02
CA LEU A 28 57.13 14.47 -47.20
C LEU A 28 57.27 14.99 -45.77
N LEU A 29 57.55 16.27 -45.59
CA LEU A 29 57.74 16.86 -44.26
C LEU A 29 56.44 16.87 -43.46
N THR A 30 55.30 17.13 -44.12
CA THR A 30 54.00 17.05 -43.45
C THR A 30 53.69 15.60 -43.05
N GLY A 31 53.96 14.64 -43.94
CA GLY A 31 53.84 13.21 -43.65
C GLY A 31 54.69 12.78 -42.45
N LEU A 32 55.98 13.17 -42.42
CA LEU A 32 56.89 12.88 -41.32
C LEU A 32 56.44 13.50 -40.00
N ALA A 33 56.01 14.76 -40.03
CA ALA A 33 55.60 15.49 -38.83
C ALA A 33 54.30 14.96 -38.22
N VAL A 34 53.39 14.40 -39.04
CA VAL A 34 52.09 13.90 -38.59
C VAL A 34 52.15 12.40 -38.26
N MET A 35 52.75 11.61 -39.15
CA MET A 35 52.81 10.15 -38.99
C MET A 35 53.87 9.70 -37.99
N CYS A 36 54.91 10.53 -37.75
CA CYS A 36 56.01 10.24 -36.82
C CYS A 36 56.51 8.78 -36.89
N PRO A 37 56.94 8.30 -38.07
CA PRO A 37 57.34 6.90 -38.24
C PRO A 37 58.59 6.56 -37.41
N ASP A 38 58.67 5.30 -36.95
CA ASP A 38 59.82 4.80 -36.18
C ASP A 38 61.14 4.88 -36.98
N ASP A 39 61.07 4.68 -38.30
CA ASP A 39 62.17 4.88 -39.24
C ASP A 39 61.83 5.97 -40.28
N PRO A 40 62.24 7.22 -40.04
CA PRO A 40 62.02 8.34 -40.95
C PRO A 40 62.70 8.16 -42.31
N LEU A 41 63.85 7.49 -42.37
CA LEU A 41 64.61 7.32 -43.61
C LEU A 41 63.90 6.33 -44.52
N GLN A 42 63.45 5.21 -43.96
CA GLN A 42 62.67 4.22 -44.72
C GLN A 42 61.36 4.84 -45.22
N PHE A 43 60.67 5.60 -44.37
CA PHE A 43 59.44 6.31 -44.77
C PHE A 43 59.68 7.23 -45.98
N ILE A 44 60.73 8.05 -45.95
CA ILE A 44 61.08 8.95 -47.07
C ILE A 44 61.34 8.15 -48.35
N GLN A 45 62.13 7.06 -48.26
CA GLN A 45 62.43 6.22 -49.41
C GLN A 45 61.17 5.60 -50.02
N ASP A 46 60.32 5.01 -49.19
CA ASP A 46 59.08 4.37 -49.64
C ASP A 46 58.14 5.38 -50.32
N LYS A 47 57.98 6.57 -49.75
CA LYS A 47 57.12 7.61 -50.33
C LYS A 47 57.69 8.21 -51.61
N LEU A 48 59.01 8.36 -51.71
CA LEU A 48 59.66 8.77 -52.96
C LEU A 48 59.54 7.71 -54.06
N MET A 49 59.65 6.42 -53.70
CA MET A 49 59.42 5.31 -54.63
C MET A 49 57.96 5.29 -55.12
N GLN A 50 57.00 5.50 -54.21
CA GLN A 50 55.59 5.65 -54.56
C GLN A 50 55.36 6.80 -55.55
N LEU A 51 55.97 7.97 -55.31
CA LEU A 51 55.87 9.11 -56.24
C LEU A 51 56.50 8.83 -57.60
N LYS A 52 57.61 8.09 -57.62
CA LYS A 52 58.26 7.69 -58.87
C LYS A 52 57.35 6.83 -59.74
N GLU A 53 56.54 5.96 -59.12
CA GLU A 53 55.60 5.08 -59.81
C GLU A 53 54.31 5.80 -60.23
N GLN A 54 53.77 6.67 -59.38
CA GLN A 54 52.49 7.35 -59.59
C GLN A 54 52.61 8.65 -60.41
N GLY A 55 53.82 9.22 -60.50
CA GLY A 55 54.05 10.53 -61.11
C GLY A 55 53.69 11.68 -60.16
N LEU A 56 53.90 12.91 -60.63
CA LEU A 56 53.77 14.13 -59.81
C LEU A 56 52.50 14.94 -60.10
N ASP A 57 51.61 14.44 -60.95
CA ASP A 57 50.45 15.22 -61.43
C ASP A 57 49.37 15.40 -60.35
N GLU A 58 49.15 14.37 -59.54
CA GLU A 58 48.16 14.36 -58.44
C GLU A 58 48.77 14.63 -57.05
N LEU A 59 50.01 15.13 -56.99
CA LEU A 59 50.70 15.38 -55.72
C LEU A 59 49.93 16.39 -54.85
N GLN A 60 49.56 15.97 -53.64
CA GLN A 60 48.98 16.82 -52.60
C GLN A 60 49.86 16.84 -51.35
N TRP A 61 49.81 17.94 -50.61
CA TRP A 61 50.60 18.18 -49.39
C TRP A 61 50.31 17.18 -48.26
N ASP A 62 49.15 16.52 -48.29
CA ASP A 62 48.68 15.55 -47.30
C ASP A 62 48.59 14.12 -47.87
N MET A 63 49.19 13.88 -49.04
CA MET A 63 49.12 12.60 -49.75
C MET A 63 49.69 11.42 -48.95
N PHE A 64 50.63 11.67 -48.04
CA PHE A 64 51.28 10.63 -47.24
C PHE A 64 50.72 10.48 -45.83
N ILE A 65 49.57 11.09 -45.55
CA ILE A 65 48.93 11.07 -44.22
C ILE A 65 47.69 10.19 -44.29
N GLU A 66 47.51 9.34 -43.29
CA GLU A 66 46.31 8.53 -43.14
C GLU A 66 45.07 9.41 -42.91
N GLU A 67 43.92 9.03 -43.49
CA GLU A 67 42.67 9.81 -43.44
C GLU A 67 42.26 10.16 -41.99
N CYS A 68 42.46 9.25 -41.04
CA CYS A 68 42.13 9.44 -39.63
C CYS A 68 43.07 10.42 -38.88
N MET A 69 44.24 10.70 -39.46
CA MET A 69 45.29 11.55 -38.88
C MET A 69 45.45 12.88 -39.63
N ARG A 70 44.65 13.10 -40.69
CA ARG A 70 44.77 14.26 -41.56
C ARG A 70 44.47 15.56 -40.79
N PRO A 71 45.41 16.51 -40.73
CA PRO A 71 45.22 17.74 -39.97
C PRO A 71 44.28 18.70 -40.69
N TYR A 72 43.47 19.45 -39.92
CA TYR A 72 42.56 20.47 -40.46
C TYR A 72 43.28 21.64 -41.14
N HIS A 73 44.56 21.86 -40.79
CA HIS A 73 45.40 22.94 -41.30
C HIS A 73 46.75 22.37 -41.75
N LYS A 74 47.35 23.00 -42.76
CA LYS A 74 48.70 22.66 -43.22
C LYS A 74 49.71 22.83 -42.08
N VAL A 75 50.55 21.81 -41.89
CA VAL A 75 51.59 21.80 -40.85
C VAL A 75 52.87 22.49 -41.33
N VAL A 76 53.22 22.28 -42.60
CA VAL A 76 54.37 22.92 -43.25
C VAL A 76 53.88 24.14 -44.02
N SER A 77 54.45 25.30 -43.71
CA SER A 77 54.12 26.57 -44.39
C SER A 77 55.21 26.97 -45.38
N GLU A 78 54.91 27.96 -46.24
CA GLU A 78 55.90 28.48 -47.21
C GLU A 78 57.18 28.96 -46.55
N SER A 79 57.10 29.56 -45.35
CA SER A 79 58.29 30.02 -44.61
C SER A 79 59.18 28.86 -44.17
N ASN A 80 58.62 27.69 -43.87
CA ASN A 80 59.38 26.48 -43.57
C ASN A 80 60.13 25.97 -44.80
N LEU A 81 59.51 26.02 -45.98
CA LEU A 81 60.16 25.60 -47.22
C LEU A 81 61.22 26.61 -47.67
N ASP A 82 60.96 27.91 -47.50
CA ASP A 82 61.94 28.95 -47.80
C ASP A 82 63.21 28.81 -46.96
N PHE A 83 63.08 28.37 -45.71
CA PHE A 83 64.22 28.05 -44.85
C PHE A 83 65.11 26.93 -45.44
N ILE A 84 64.49 25.89 -46.01
CA ILE A 84 65.21 24.73 -46.57
C ILE A 84 65.92 25.11 -47.86
N PHE A 85 65.24 25.83 -48.76
CA PHE A 85 65.76 26.12 -50.10
C PHE A 85 66.64 27.37 -50.17
N ASN A 86 66.51 28.32 -49.23
CA ASN A 86 67.37 29.52 -49.14
C ASN A 86 68.30 29.39 -47.93
N TYR A 87 69.05 28.29 -47.88
CA TYR A 87 69.94 27.94 -46.78
C TYR A 87 71.06 28.98 -46.63
N GLU A 88 70.96 29.84 -45.62
CA GLU A 88 72.06 30.72 -45.18
C GLU A 88 72.54 30.25 -43.79
N GLU A 89 73.85 30.29 -43.56
CA GLU A 89 74.49 29.68 -42.37
C GLU A 89 74.00 30.30 -41.04
N TRP A 90 73.60 31.58 -41.05
CA TRP A 90 73.02 32.28 -39.88
C TRP A 90 71.56 31.93 -39.59
N LEU A 91 70.88 31.17 -40.46
CA LEU A 91 69.51 30.68 -40.21
C LEU A 91 69.50 29.38 -39.38
N ILE A 92 70.65 28.73 -39.17
CA ILE A 92 70.73 27.51 -38.35
C ILE A 92 70.33 27.85 -36.89
N PRO A 93 69.29 27.22 -36.31
CA PRO A 93 68.89 27.50 -34.94
C PRO A 93 70.03 27.22 -33.97
N THR A 94 70.23 28.11 -32.99
CA THR A 94 71.27 27.90 -31.99
C THR A 94 70.87 26.78 -31.02
N PRO A 95 71.83 26.16 -30.31
CA PRO A 95 71.53 25.17 -29.28
C PRO A 95 70.51 25.65 -28.23
N GLU A 96 70.53 26.94 -27.88
CA GLU A 96 69.58 27.55 -26.94
C GLU A 96 68.16 27.62 -27.51
N MET A 97 68.03 27.87 -28.82
CA MET A 97 66.73 27.85 -29.51
C MET A 97 66.13 26.45 -29.51
N TYR A 98 66.95 25.42 -29.77
CA TYR A 98 66.52 24.03 -29.66
C TYR A 98 66.08 23.68 -28.22
N ALA A 99 66.88 24.04 -27.22
CA ALA A 99 66.53 23.80 -25.81
C ALA A 99 65.19 24.46 -25.43
N THR A 100 64.96 25.68 -25.92
CA THR A 100 63.70 26.43 -25.69
C THR A 100 62.52 25.73 -26.36
N ALA A 101 62.66 25.30 -27.63
CA ALA A 101 61.62 24.59 -28.35
C ALA A 101 61.24 23.26 -27.67
N TYR A 102 62.23 22.46 -27.28
CA TYR A 102 62.00 21.23 -26.51
C TYR A 102 61.38 21.50 -25.14
N GLY A 103 61.77 22.59 -24.47
CA GLY A 103 61.16 23.04 -23.21
C GLY A 103 59.66 23.32 -23.36
N HIS A 104 59.28 24.07 -24.41
CA HIS A 104 57.88 24.34 -24.72
C HIS A 104 57.10 23.06 -25.06
N TYR A 105 57.65 22.21 -25.93
CA TYR A 105 57.01 20.95 -26.30
C TYR A 105 56.76 20.05 -25.08
N ASN A 106 57.79 19.84 -24.25
CA ASN A 106 57.69 19.01 -23.06
C ASN A 106 56.71 19.57 -22.04
N THR A 107 56.67 20.90 -21.87
CA THR A 107 55.70 21.56 -20.99
C THR A 107 54.28 21.33 -21.49
N LYS A 108 54.05 21.52 -22.79
CA LYS A 108 52.73 21.30 -23.40
C LYS A 108 52.28 19.85 -23.26
N LEU A 109 53.17 18.90 -23.47
CA LEU A 109 52.89 17.48 -23.31
C LEU A 109 52.49 17.14 -21.87
N LYS A 110 53.25 17.64 -20.89
CA LYS A 110 52.94 17.48 -19.46
C LYS A 110 51.57 18.05 -19.09
N GLU A 111 51.25 19.25 -19.57
CA GLU A 111 49.93 19.88 -19.36
C GLU A 111 48.80 19.02 -19.93
N MET A 112 48.93 18.54 -21.17
CA MET A 112 47.91 17.70 -21.79
C MET A 112 47.68 16.40 -21.01
N CYS A 113 48.76 15.72 -20.62
CA CYS A 113 48.69 14.50 -19.81
C CYS A 113 48.05 14.77 -18.45
N TYR A 114 48.46 15.84 -17.76
CA TYR A 114 47.92 16.20 -16.46
C TYR A 114 46.42 16.55 -16.53
N CYS A 115 46.01 17.38 -17.49
CA CYS A 115 44.62 17.73 -17.71
C CYS A 115 43.77 16.48 -17.99
N SER A 116 44.24 15.60 -18.86
CA SER A 116 43.55 14.35 -19.18
C SER A 116 43.42 13.43 -17.96
N TRP A 117 44.49 13.32 -17.16
CA TRP A 117 44.48 12.53 -15.93
C TRP A 117 43.52 13.09 -14.88
N MET A 118 43.52 14.41 -14.70
CA MET A 118 42.59 15.10 -13.80
C MET A 118 41.13 14.88 -14.23
N GLN A 119 40.83 15.04 -15.52
CA GLN A 119 39.50 14.77 -16.05
C GLN A 119 39.06 13.33 -15.82
N TYR A 120 39.95 12.36 -16.03
CA TYR A 120 39.67 10.96 -15.74
C TYR A 120 39.35 10.73 -14.26
N PHE A 121 40.11 11.32 -13.34
CA PHE A 121 39.84 11.19 -11.91
C PHE A 121 38.49 11.81 -11.51
N LEU A 122 38.18 13.00 -12.02
CA LEU A 122 36.88 13.65 -11.81
C LEU A 122 35.71 12.82 -12.37
N MET A 123 35.88 12.26 -13.56
CA MET A 123 34.91 11.35 -14.17
C MET A 123 34.68 10.11 -13.29
N ARG A 124 35.75 9.48 -12.79
CA ARG A 124 35.66 8.32 -11.89
C ARG A 124 34.93 8.66 -10.60
N LYS A 125 35.24 9.80 -9.98
CA LYS A 125 34.57 10.28 -8.77
C LYS A 125 33.07 10.47 -9.01
N ARG A 126 32.68 11.19 -10.07
CA ARG A 126 31.26 11.37 -10.44
C ARG A 126 30.55 10.04 -10.70
N LYS A 127 31.21 9.09 -11.37
CA LYS A 127 30.65 7.76 -11.65
C LYS A 127 30.39 6.98 -10.35
N ALA A 128 31.30 7.07 -9.38
CA ALA A 128 31.14 6.44 -8.07
C ALA A 128 29.99 7.08 -7.27
N GLU A 129 29.90 8.41 -7.25
CA GLU A 129 28.81 9.14 -6.59
C GLU A 129 27.44 8.77 -7.18
N LEU A 130 27.34 8.71 -8.52
CA LEU A 130 26.12 8.31 -9.20
C LEU A 130 25.72 6.86 -8.87
N LEU A 131 26.69 5.95 -8.80
CA LEU A 131 26.43 4.56 -8.42
C LEU A 131 25.92 4.48 -6.98
N ASN A 132 26.56 5.19 -6.05
CA ASN A 132 26.13 5.24 -4.65
C ASN A 132 24.71 5.79 -4.50
N ALA A 133 24.36 6.84 -5.24
CA ALA A 133 23.01 7.39 -5.25
C ALA A 133 21.98 6.36 -5.75
N LYS A 134 22.29 5.63 -6.84
CA LYS A 134 21.44 4.55 -7.36
C LYS A 134 21.28 3.41 -6.35
N MET A 135 22.36 2.99 -5.70
CA MET A 135 22.32 1.96 -4.67
C MET A 135 21.48 2.38 -3.46
N ALA A 136 21.61 3.63 -3.01
CA ALA A 136 20.80 4.16 -1.91
C ALA A 136 19.30 4.19 -2.25
N MET A 137 18.95 4.62 -3.48
CA MET A 137 17.56 4.58 -3.95
C MET A 137 17.02 3.14 -4.02
N ALA A 138 17.81 2.20 -4.52
CA ALA A 138 17.43 0.79 -4.59
C ALA A 138 17.21 0.19 -3.20
N ALA A 139 18.09 0.47 -2.24
CA ALA A 139 17.96 0.03 -0.85
C ALA A 139 16.68 0.57 -0.20
N LYS A 140 16.39 1.86 -0.37
CA LYS A 140 15.15 2.49 0.13
C LYS A 140 13.91 1.84 -0.50
N HIS A 141 13.92 1.62 -1.82
CA HIS A 141 12.82 0.97 -2.51
C HIS A 141 12.59 -0.47 -2.04
N HIS A 142 13.67 -1.24 -1.85
CA HIS A 142 13.61 -2.58 -1.30
C HIS A 142 13.00 -2.59 0.12
N GLY A 143 13.46 -1.70 1.00
CA GLY A 143 12.90 -1.55 2.35
C GLY A 143 11.40 -1.21 2.34
N HIS A 144 10.98 -0.26 1.50
CA HIS A 144 9.56 0.06 1.34
C HIS A 144 8.73 -1.10 0.81
N ARG A 145 9.26 -1.87 -0.16
CA ARG A 145 8.58 -3.05 -0.70
C ARG A 145 8.39 -4.11 0.38
N MET A 146 9.43 -4.41 1.15
CA MET A 146 9.38 -5.35 2.26
C MET A 146 8.35 -4.93 3.31
N LEU A 147 8.34 -3.65 3.70
CA LEU A 147 7.35 -3.13 4.64
C LEU A 147 5.91 -3.25 4.10
N ARG A 148 5.69 -2.97 2.82
CA ARG A 148 4.36 -3.11 2.19
C ARG A 148 3.82 -4.53 2.27
N VAL A 149 4.67 -5.54 2.07
CA VAL A 149 4.27 -6.95 2.18
C VAL A 149 3.75 -7.23 3.59
N HIS A 150 4.50 -6.83 4.62
CA HIS A 150 4.10 -7.03 6.02
C HIS A 150 2.83 -6.26 6.37
N ILE A 151 2.71 -5.00 5.93
CA ILE A 151 1.49 -4.19 6.12
C ILE A 151 0.28 -4.86 5.46
N HIS A 152 0.44 -5.45 4.28
CA HIS A 152 -0.65 -6.13 3.58
C HIS A 152 -1.13 -7.36 4.35
N ILE A 153 -0.20 -8.19 4.83
CA ILE A 153 -0.50 -9.36 5.67
C ILE A 153 -1.19 -8.91 6.96
N TRP A 154 -0.66 -7.90 7.64
CA TRP A 154 -1.25 -7.36 8.86
C TRP A 154 -2.67 -6.84 8.62
N LYS A 155 -2.88 -6.06 7.54
CA LYS A 155 -4.21 -5.54 7.16
C LYS A 155 -5.20 -6.68 6.91
N ALA A 156 -4.78 -7.73 6.21
CA ALA A 156 -5.61 -8.91 5.97
C ALA A 156 -5.98 -9.61 7.30
N TRP A 157 -5.02 -9.78 8.21
CA TRP A 157 -5.25 -10.36 9.53
C TRP A 157 -6.21 -9.51 10.39
N VAL A 158 -6.04 -8.19 10.40
CA VAL A 158 -6.95 -7.28 11.12
C VAL A 158 -8.38 -7.39 10.58
N LYS A 159 -8.54 -7.42 9.25
CA LYS A 159 -9.86 -7.60 8.61
C LYS A 159 -10.48 -8.94 9.01
N TYR A 160 -9.71 -10.02 8.95
CA TYR A 160 -10.15 -11.35 9.37
C TYR A 160 -10.59 -11.36 10.84
N ARG A 161 -9.77 -10.81 11.75
CA ARG A 161 -10.06 -10.75 13.19
C ARG A 161 -11.34 -9.97 13.48
N LYS A 162 -11.51 -8.78 12.87
CA LYS A 162 -12.75 -7.99 13.00
C LYS A 162 -13.97 -8.75 12.49
N GLY A 163 -13.86 -9.44 11.35
CA GLY A 163 -14.92 -10.29 10.82
C GLY A 163 -15.30 -11.42 11.78
N ARG A 164 -14.31 -12.11 12.36
CA ARG A 164 -14.53 -13.17 13.36
C ARG A 164 -15.21 -12.64 14.63
N GLN A 165 -14.79 -11.48 15.12
CA GLN A 165 -15.41 -10.84 16.29
C GLN A 165 -16.87 -10.47 16.02
N ALA A 166 -17.16 -9.88 14.85
CA ALA A 166 -18.53 -9.55 14.46
C ALA A 166 -19.44 -10.79 14.37
N MET A 167 -18.96 -11.88 13.75
CA MET A 167 -19.71 -13.13 13.70
C MET A 167 -19.95 -13.74 15.09
N SER A 168 -18.94 -13.71 15.96
CA SER A 168 -19.08 -14.21 17.34
C SER A 168 -20.10 -13.38 18.11
N PHE A 169 -20.06 -12.05 17.97
CA PHE A 169 -21.01 -11.14 18.59
C PHE A 169 -22.43 -11.43 18.13
N GLN A 170 -22.66 -11.58 16.82
CA GLN A 170 -23.97 -11.94 16.26
C GLN A 170 -24.49 -13.27 16.82
N ARG A 171 -23.64 -14.28 16.96
CA ARG A 171 -24.04 -15.57 17.54
C ARG A 171 -24.47 -15.44 19.00
N VAL A 172 -23.68 -14.74 19.81
CA VAL A 172 -24.01 -14.49 21.23
C VAL A 172 -25.30 -13.69 21.34
N GLN A 173 -25.44 -12.64 20.53
CA GLN A 173 -26.63 -11.79 20.51
C GLN A 173 -27.89 -12.59 20.09
N HIS A 174 -27.78 -13.47 19.10
CA HIS A 174 -28.88 -14.34 18.69
C HIS A 174 -29.30 -15.29 19.81
N VAL A 175 -28.35 -15.99 20.45
CA VAL A 175 -28.64 -16.88 21.58
C VAL A 175 -29.29 -16.12 22.73
N PHE A 176 -28.79 -14.93 23.04
CA PHE A 176 -29.37 -14.05 24.05
C PHE A 176 -30.82 -13.69 23.74
N PHE A 177 -31.13 -13.21 22.53
CA PHE A 177 -32.50 -12.88 22.15
C PHE A 177 -33.43 -14.10 22.13
N VAL A 178 -32.96 -15.26 21.67
CA VAL A 178 -33.73 -16.52 21.73
C VAL A 178 -34.04 -16.89 23.20
N SER A 179 -33.05 -16.77 24.10
CA SER A 179 -33.27 -17.07 25.53
C SER A 179 -34.27 -16.10 26.18
N ILE A 180 -34.17 -14.80 25.88
CA ILE A 180 -35.12 -13.80 26.37
C ILE A 180 -36.51 -14.08 25.83
N GLY A 181 -36.62 -14.32 24.53
CA GLY A 181 -37.90 -14.66 23.89
C GLY A 181 -38.54 -15.87 24.57
N ARG A 182 -37.77 -16.92 24.85
CA ARG A 182 -38.27 -18.11 25.54
C ARG A 182 -38.84 -17.77 26.92
N ILE A 183 -38.12 -17.00 27.74
CA ILE A 183 -38.58 -16.58 29.07
C ILE A 183 -39.87 -15.74 28.95
N MET A 184 -39.92 -14.79 28.01
CA MET A 184 -41.10 -13.95 27.78
C MET A 184 -42.31 -14.79 27.35
N PHE A 185 -42.14 -15.72 26.40
CA PHE A 185 -43.22 -16.58 25.91
C PHE A 185 -43.68 -17.59 26.98
N GLU A 186 -42.77 -18.15 27.78
CA GLU A 186 -43.12 -19.01 28.91
C GLU A 186 -43.97 -18.26 29.94
N ALA A 187 -43.57 -17.04 30.31
CA ALA A 187 -44.32 -16.19 31.22
C ALA A 187 -45.69 -15.79 30.65
N TRP A 188 -45.74 -15.40 29.37
CA TRP A 188 -46.99 -15.06 28.69
C TRP A 188 -47.94 -16.25 28.55
N ASN A 189 -47.43 -17.44 28.19
CA ASN A 189 -48.22 -18.66 28.12
C ASN A 189 -48.78 -19.04 29.50
N LYS A 190 -47.97 -18.94 30.56
CA LYS A 190 -48.44 -19.16 31.93
C LYS A 190 -49.58 -18.20 32.29
N HIS A 191 -49.39 -16.90 32.05
CA HIS A 191 -50.40 -15.89 32.33
C HIS A 191 -51.69 -16.10 31.52
N THR A 192 -51.59 -16.45 30.23
CA THR A 192 -52.77 -16.71 29.38
C THR A 192 -53.52 -17.98 29.80
N LEU A 193 -52.81 -19.04 30.21
CA LEU A 193 -53.43 -20.24 30.78
C LEU A 193 -54.14 -19.92 32.11
N GLU A 194 -53.52 -19.14 33.00
CA GLU A 194 -54.13 -18.70 34.25
C GLU A 194 -55.38 -17.85 33.99
N ALA A 195 -55.31 -16.89 33.06
CA ALA A 195 -56.45 -16.07 32.66
C ALA A 195 -57.58 -16.91 32.05
N ARG A 196 -57.26 -17.94 31.25
CA ARG A 196 -58.26 -18.87 30.70
C ARG A 196 -58.92 -19.69 31.80
N LYS A 197 -58.13 -20.27 32.71
CA LYS A 197 -58.64 -21.02 33.87
C LYS A 197 -59.53 -20.15 34.75
N GLN A 198 -59.14 -18.89 34.98
CA GLN A 198 -59.97 -17.94 35.72
C GLN A 198 -61.31 -17.68 35.03
N ARG A 199 -61.32 -17.45 33.71
CA ARG A 199 -62.57 -17.30 32.94
C ARG A 199 -63.44 -18.55 33.00
N GLU A 200 -62.87 -19.72 32.72
CA GLU A 200 -63.58 -21.01 32.81
C GLU A 200 -64.17 -21.24 34.21
N TYR A 201 -63.44 -20.89 35.27
CA TYR A 201 -63.91 -20.94 36.65
C TYR A 201 -65.13 -20.04 36.86
N PHE A 202 -65.09 -18.77 36.42
CA PHE A 202 -66.23 -17.86 36.53
C PHE A 202 -67.44 -18.30 35.68
N GLU A 203 -67.20 -18.82 34.47
CA GLU A 203 -68.28 -19.35 33.59
C GLU A 203 -68.95 -20.61 34.15
N ARG A 204 -68.19 -21.50 34.82
CA ARG A 204 -68.76 -22.66 35.53
C ARG A 204 -69.60 -22.22 36.73
N LEU A 205 -69.14 -21.17 37.42
CA LEU A 205 -69.87 -20.52 38.52
C LEU A 205 -71.22 -19.95 38.07
N GLU A 206 -71.27 -19.32 36.90
CA GLU A 206 -72.50 -18.72 36.32
C GLU A 206 -73.47 -19.79 35.80
N ARG A 207 -72.97 -20.93 35.30
CA ARG A 207 -73.79 -22.06 34.82
C ARG A 207 -74.41 -22.92 35.92
N GLY A 208 -74.01 -22.73 37.18
CA GLY A 208 -74.59 -23.43 38.32
C GLY A 208 -74.21 -24.92 38.39
N GLU A 209 -73.12 -25.33 37.75
CA GLU A 209 -72.57 -26.69 37.91
C GLU A 209 -72.04 -26.85 39.35
N ASN A 210 -72.53 -27.87 40.07
CA ASN A 210 -72.07 -28.18 41.43
C ASN A 210 -70.58 -28.51 41.41
N MET A 211 -69.79 -27.64 42.03
CA MET A 211 -68.37 -27.88 42.31
C MET A 211 -68.25 -29.11 43.21
N GLU A 212 -67.38 -30.05 42.84
CA GLU A 212 -66.94 -31.10 43.76
C GLU A 212 -66.34 -30.44 45.02
N ASP A 213 -66.53 -31.05 46.19
CA ASP A 213 -66.30 -30.42 47.51
C ASP A 213 -64.88 -29.82 47.71
N GLU A 214 -63.90 -30.19 46.89
CA GLU A 214 -62.54 -29.61 46.89
C GLU A 214 -62.45 -28.23 46.22
N ASP A 215 -63.31 -27.90 45.26
CA ASP A 215 -63.28 -26.64 44.49
C ASP A 215 -64.17 -25.52 45.11
N LEU A 216 -65.00 -25.85 46.10
CA LEU A 216 -65.92 -24.89 46.73
C LEU A 216 -65.22 -23.97 47.75
N PHE A 217 -64.09 -24.41 48.30
CA PHE A 217 -63.22 -23.62 49.16
C PHE A 217 -61.94 -23.29 48.39
N GLY A 218 -62.02 -22.30 47.50
CA GLY A 218 -60.82 -21.62 47.03
C GLY A 218 -59.91 -21.36 48.24
N GLN A 219 -58.61 -21.62 48.08
CA GLN A 219 -57.57 -21.23 49.03
C GLN A 219 -57.50 -19.70 49.10
N GLY A 220 -58.56 -19.10 49.64
CA GLY A 220 -58.63 -17.71 50.01
C GLY A 220 -57.71 -17.51 51.19
N THR A 221 -56.84 -16.53 51.04
CA THR A 221 -55.89 -16.05 52.04
C THR A 221 -56.60 -15.71 53.35
N GLY A 222 -56.59 -16.67 54.28
CA GLY A 222 -56.38 -16.54 55.73
C GLY A 222 -57.21 -15.61 56.62
N GLU A 223 -57.86 -14.55 56.14
CA GLU A 223 -58.19 -13.40 57.00
C GLU A 223 -59.69 -13.13 57.22
N ALA A 224 -60.59 -13.91 56.62
CA ALA A 224 -62.04 -13.71 56.80
C ALA A 224 -62.84 -15.04 56.83
N ARG A 225 -62.44 -15.99 57.68
CA ARG A 225 -63.29 -17.16 57.98
C ARG A 225 -64.20 -16.84 59.17
N ASP A 226 -65.50 -16.80 58.92
CA ASP A 226 -66.54 -16.65 59.93
C ASP A 226 -66.70 -17.95 60.73
N SER A 227 -66.88 -17.81 62.05
CA SER A 227 -66.86 -18.94 63.01
C SER A 227 -67.92 -20.00 62.76
N VAL A 228 -68.98 -19.70 61.99
CA VAL A 228 -70.02 -20.65 61.63
C VAL A 228 -69.62 -21.50 60.41
N SER A 229 -68.85 -20.96 59.47
CA SER A 229 -68.35 -21.72 58.31
C SER A 229 -67.21 -22.67 58.64
N THR A 230 -66.61 -22.56 59.83
CA THR A 230 -65.61 -23.50 60.33
C THR A 230 -66.24 -24.71 61.05
N LEU A 231 -67.54 -24.65 61.36
CA LEU A 231 -68.24 -25.76 62.02
C LEU A 231 -68.52 -26.89 61.02
N PRO A 232 -68.54 -28.16 61.47
CA PRO A 232 -69.02 -29.26 60.64
C PRO A 232 -70.43 -28.97 60.14
N LYS A 233 -70.69 -29.24 58.84
CA LYS A 233 -71.96 -28.92 58.16
C LYS A 233 -73.19 -29.36 58.95
N LYS A 234 -73.14 -30.51 59.61
CA LYS A 234 -74.24 -31.03 60.46
C LYS A 234 -74.58 -30.08 61.62
N ILE A 235 -73.57 -29.51 62.26
CA ILE A 235 -73.74 -28.57 63.38
C ILE A 235 -74.25 -27.22 62.88
N ALA A 236 -73.70 -26.71 61.77
CA ALA A 236 -74.17 -25.45 61.19
C ALA A 236 -75.65 -25.54 60.76
N VAL A 237 -76.02 -26.62 60.05
CA VAL A 237 -77.42 -26.90 59.68
C VAL A 237 -78.32 -26.99 60.92
N GLN A 238 -77.83 -27.60 62.01
CA GLN A 238 -78.58 -27.68 63.26
C GLN A 238 -78.79 -26.30 63.89
N ILE A 239 -77.78 -25.43 63.92
CA ILE A 239 -77.90 -24.04 64.41
C ILE A 239 -78.97 -23.29 63.61
N PHE A 240 -78.91 -23.33 62.27
CA PHE A 240 -79.88 -22.64 61.43
C PHE A 240 -81.30 -23.24 61.51
N SER A 241 -81.45 -24.50 61.92
CA SER A 241 -82.78 -25.10 62.11
C SER A 241 -83.58 -24.50 63.27
N TYR A 242 -82.95 -23.73 64.16
CA TYR A 242 -83.60 -23.00 65.26
C TYR A 242 -83.84 -21.52 64.95
N VAL A 243 -83.49 -21.06 63.75
CA VAL A 243 -83.62 -19.66 63.34
C VAL A 243 -84.97 -19.46 62.63
N ASP A 244 -85.66 -18.37 62.96
CA ASP A 244 -86.94 -18.03 62.35
C ASP A 244 -86.79 -17.69 60.85
N LEU A 245 -87.87 -17.85 60.08
CA LEU A 245 -87.85 -17.71 58.62
C LEU A 245 -87.34 -16.34 58.13
N ARG A 246 -87.61 -15.28 58.89
CA ARG A 246 -87.11 -13.93 58.60
C ARG A 246 -85.59 -13.84 58.80
N ASP A 247 -85.11 -14.35 59.91
CA ASP A 247 -83.69 -14.30 60.25
C ASP A 247 -82.89 -15.28 59.39
N LEU A 248 -83.48 -16.40 58.99
CA LEU A 248 -82.89 -17.33 58.05
C LEU A 248 -82.65 -16.68 56.67
N ALA A 249 -83.58 -15.84 56.21
CA ALA A 249 -83.41 -15.04 55.00
C ALA A 249 -82.30 -14.00 55.15
N ASN A 250 -82.19 -13.35 56.32
CA ASN A 250 -81.08 -12.43 56.61
C ASN A 250 -79.73 -13.17 56.65
N CYS A 251 -79.69 -14.37 57.25
CA CYS A 251 -78.51 -15.23 57.30
C CYS A 251 -78.03 -15.62 55.89
N ALA A 252 -78.93 -15.82 54.93
CA ALA A 252 -78.57 -16.11 53.54
C ALA A 252 -77.84 -14.94 52.84
N CYS A 253 -77.90 -13.73 53.41
CA CYS A 253 -77.25 -12.53 52.88
C CYS A 253 -75.88 -12.25 53.53
N VAL A 254 -75.47 -12.99 54.58
CA VAL A 254 -74.24 -12.70 55.34
C VAL A 254 -72.98 -13.06 54.55
N CYS A 255 -72.88 -14.30 54.08
CA CYS A 255 -71.77 -14.77 53.28
C CYS A 255 -72.22 -15.93 52.38
N ARG A 256 -71.37 -16.31 51.41
CA ARG A 256 -71.69 -17.36 50.45
C ARG A 256 -71.89 -18.73 51.10
N SER A 257 -71.12 -19.03 52.14
CA SER A 257 -71.24 -20.26 52.92
C SER A 257 -72.60 -20.36 53.63
N TRP A 258 -73.02 -19.28 54.31
CA TRP A 258 -74.31 -19.25 55.00
C TRP A 258 -75.47 -19.38 54.02
N LYS A 259 -75.40 -18.72 52.86
CA LYS A 259 -76.41 -18.86 51.79
C LYS A 259 -76.63 -20.31 51.38
N VAL A 260 -75.56 -21.10 51.24
CA VAL A 260 -75.66 -22.52 50.86
C VAL A 260 -76.26 -23.34 52.01
N ILE A 261 -75.86 -23.06 53.26
CA ILE A 261 -76.34 -23.82 54.43
C ILE A 261 -77.82 -23.53 54.70
N THR A 262 -78.27 -22.27 54.60
CA THR A 262 -79.68 -21.90 54.81
C THR A 262 -80.61 -22.43 53.73
N GLN A 263 -80.09 -22.74 52.53
CA GLN A 263 -80.83 -23.37 51.44
C GLN A 263 -80.88 -24.91 51.52
N SER A 264 -80.21 -25.51 52.50
CA SER A 264 -80.19 -26.97 52.70
C SER A 264 -81.58 -27.50 53.04
N SER A 265 -82.01 -28.57 52.36
CA SER A 265 -83.32 -29.22 52.57
C SER A 265 -83.59 -29.58 54.04
N PHE A 266 -82.55 -29.95 54.79
CA PHE A 266 -82.64 -30.28 56.21
C PHE A 266 -83.09 -29.12 57.10
N VAL A 267 -82.78 -27.88 56.73
CA VAL A 267 -83.24 -26.68 57.47
C VAL A 267 -84.74 -26.50 57.24
N TRP A 268 -85.16 -26.53 55.96
CA TRP A 268 -86.55 -26.31 55.56
C TRP A 268 -87.52 -27.39 56.06
N CYS A 269 -87.09 -28.66 56.17
CA CYS A 269 -87.94 -29.74 56.68
C CYS A 269 -88.34 -29.57 58.16
N ARG A 270 -87.62 -28.76 58.94
CA ARG A 270 -87.89 -28.56 60.38
C ARG A 270 -88.57 -27.23 60.71
N MET A 271 -88.81 -26.39 59.71
CA MET A 271 -89.38 -25.06 59.93
C MET A 271 -90.88 -25.11 60.21
N ASN A 272 -91.28 -24.45 61.30
CA ASN A 272 -92.67 -24.35 61.70
C ASN A 272 -93.33 -23.11 61.06
N PHE A 273 -94.14 -23.32 60.02
CA PHE A 273 -94.87 -22.26 59.32
C PHE A 273 -96.07 -21.69 60.09
N TYR A 274 -96.38 -22.20 61.29
CA TYR A 274 -97.53 -21.74 62.07
C TYR A 274 -97.46 -20.26 62.43
N GLN A 275 -96.26 -19.70 62.64
CA GLN A 275 -96.07 -18.28 62.95
C GLN A 275 -96.23 -17.34 61.75
N VAL A 276 -96.22 -17.87 60.52
CA VAL A 276 -96.39 -17.09 59.29
C VAL A 276 -97.89 -16.84 58.98
N ARG A 277 -98.80 -17.58 59.63
CA ARG A 277 -100.24 -17.56 59.35
C ARG A 277 -101.01 -16.42 60.05
N LYS A 278 -100.37 -15.65 60.94
CA LYS A 278 -100.94 -14.44 61.56
C LYS A 278 -100.18 -13.19 61.12
N LYS A 279 -100.54 -12.71 59.92
CA LYS A 279 -100.61 -11.30 59.55
C LYS A 279 -101.72 -11.14 58.54
#